data_AF-A0A932RE90-F1
#
_entry.id   AF-A0A932RE90-F1
#
_cell.length_a   1.000
_cell.length_b   1.000
_cell.length_c   1.000
_cell.angle_alpha   90.00
_cell.angle_beta   90.00
_cell.angle_gamma   90.00
#
_symmetry.space_group_name_H-M   'P 1'
#
loop_
_entity.id
_entity.type
_entity.pdbx_description
1 polymer ?
#
loop_
_entity_poly.entity_id
_entity_poly.type
_entity_poly.pdbx_seq_one_letter_code
_entity_poly.pdbx_strand_id
1 'polypeptide(L)' 'MKKISLEETKDALLRSGYLLEHRIEDLLRQKAYYVEANEAYPDPESGKSRELDIYAIGALKAGPEERDYIFPVLLVP' A
#
# COMPACT_ATOMS: atom_id res chain seq x y z
N MET A 1 4.64 -10.64 -29.85
CA MET A 1 4.72 -9.60 -28.80
C MET A 1 5.69 -8.52 -29.26
N LYS A 2 5.26 -7.27 -29.29
CA LYS A 2 6.13 -6.12 -29.57
C LYS A 2 6.94 -5.84 -28.30
N LYS A 3 8.28 -5.85 -28.38
CA LYS A 3 9.13 -5.49 -27.24
C LYS A 3 9.12 -3.97 -27.10
N ILE A 4 8.79 -3.47 -25.92
CA ILE A 4 8.94 -2.05 -25.57
C ILE A 4 10.41 -1.76 -25.27
N SER A 5 10.83 -0.53 -25.56
CA SER A 5 12.15 -0.03 -25.24
C SER A 5 12.31 0.24 -23.73
N LEU A 6 13.55 0.43 -23.29
CA LEU A 6 13.84 0.77 -21.89
C LEU A 6 13.17 2.10 -21.49
N GLU A 7 13.17 3.09 -22.38
CA GLU A 7 12.54 4.38 -22.08
C GLU A 7 11.03 4.30 -22.03
N GLU A 8 10.39 3.51 -22.91
CA GLU A 8 8.95 3.24 -22.80
C GLU A 8 8.61 2.50 -21.51
N THR A 9 9.49 1.61 -21.03
CA THR A 9 9.30 0.91 -19.75
C THR A 9 9.38 1.88 -18.57
N LYS A 10 10.40 2.75 -18.54
CA LYS A 10 10.55 3.75 -17.46
C LYS A 10 9.41 4.74 -17.45
N ASP A 11 9.02 5.25 -18.61
CA ASP A 11 7.89 6.16 -18.76
C ASP A 11 6.58 5.50 -18.28
N ALA A 12 6.36 4.23 -18.61
CA ALA A 12 5.22 3.47 -18.09
C ALA A 12 5.24 3.30 -16.56
N LEU A 13 6.40 2.97 -15.96
CA LEU A 13 6.55 2.84 -14.50
C LEU A 13 6.36 4.17 -13.76
N LEU A 14 6.79 5.29 -14.35
CA LEU A 14 6.62 6.61 -13.76
C LEU A 14 5.16 7.08 -13.80
N ARG A 15 4.41 6.73 -14.85
CA ARG A 15 3.00 7.10 -14.99
C ARG A 15 2.02 6.20 -14.24
N SER A 16 2.44 4.98 -13.89
CA SER A 16 1.55 3.98 -13.26
C SER A 16 1.42 4.13 -11.75
N GLY A 17 2.21 4.98 -11.09
CA GLY A 17 2.19 5.10 -9.62
C GLY A 17 3.05 4.04 -8.91
N TYR A 18 3.42 2.96 -9.58
CA TYR A 18 4.19 1.84 -9.02
C TYR A 18 5.44 2.25 -8.23
N LEU A 19 6.25 3.18 -8.75
CA LEU A 19 7.45 3.64 -8.05
C LEU A 19 7.13 4.50 -6.81
N LEU A 20 5.99 5.18 -6.79
CA LEU A 20 5.50 5.93 -5.63
C LEU A 20 5.01 4.96 -4.56
N GLU A 21 4.26 3.92 -4.93
CA GLU A 21 3.77 2.88 -4.02
C GLU A 21 4.93 2.21 -3.25
N HIS A 22 5.96 1.76 -3.97
CA HIS A 22 7.18 1.19 -3.37
C HIS A 22 7.84 2.14 -2.36
N ARG A 23 7.91 3.43 -2.68
CA ARG A 23 8.50 4.43 -1.77
C ARG A 23 7.65 4.65 -0.52
N ILE A 24 6.32 4.60 -0.64
CA ILE A 24 5.40 4.72 0.49
C ILE A 24 5.50 3.47 1.37
N GLU A 25 5.54 2.27 0.76
CA GLU A 25 5.73 1.01 1.46
C GLU A 25 7.02 1.03 2.30
N ASP A 26 8.15 1.39 1.69
CA ASP A 26 9.44 1.50 2.37
C ASP A 26 9.38 2.48 3.55
N LEU A 27 8.76 3.64 3.35
CA LEU A 27 8.61 4.66 4.40
C LEU A 27 7.75 4.15 5.57
N LEU A 28 6.67 3.43 5.30
CA LEU A 28 5.78 2.91 6.32
C LEU A 28 6.42 1.75 7.10
N ARG A 29 7.12 0.85 6.41
CA ARG A 29 7.90 -0.23 7.05
C ARG A 29 8.96 0.33 8.00
N GLN A 30 9.67 1.40 7.61
CA GLN A 30 10.62 2.10 8.48
C GLN A 30 9.97 2.71 9.74
N LYS A 31 8.67 3.01 9.69
CA LYS A 31 7.88 3.50 10.83
C LYS A 31 7.21 2.40 11.65
N ALA A 32 7.67 1.15 11.50
CA ALA A 32 7.16 -0.03 12.20
C ALA A 32 5.68 -0.35 11.88
N TYR A 33 5.22 0.01 10.67
CA TYR A 33 3.96 -0.49 10.15
C TYR A 33 4.19 -1.85 9.46
N TYR A 34 3.21 -2.74 9.60
CA TYR A 34 3.02 -3.84 8.68
C TYR A 34 2.29 -3.32 7.44
N VAL A 35 2.80 -3.64 6.25
CA VAL A 35 2.33 -3.07 4.98
C VAL A 35 2.07 -4.18 3.97
N GLU A 36 0.92 -4.13 3.32
CA GLU A 36 0.50 -4.97 2.19
C GLU A 36 0.15 -4.07 1.01
N ALA A 37 0.79 -4.30 -0.14
CA ALA A 37 0.55 -3.55 -1.36
C ALA A 37 -0.35 -4.36 -2.32
N ASN A 38 -1.17 -3.66 -3.10
CA ASN A 38 -2.01 -4.23 -4.16
C ASN A 38 -3.08 -5.23 -3.69
N GLU A 39 -3.90 -4.85 -2.70
CA GLU A 39 -5.01 -5.68 -2.26
C GLU A 39 -6.29 -5.31 -3.02
N ALA A 40 -6.78 -6.24 -3.85
CA ALA A 40 -8.03 -6.10 -4.57
C ALA A 40 -9.19 -6.53 -3.66
N TYR A 41 -9.96 -5.57 -3.15
CA TYR A 41 -11.16 -5.86 -2.38
C TYR A 41 -12.38 -5.91 -3.31
N PRO A 42 -13.10 -7.05 -3.36
CA PRO A 42 -14.34 -7.12 -4.11
C PRO A 42 -15.41 -6.27 -3.42
N ASP A 43 -15.97 -5.28 -4.13
CA ASP A 43 -17.13 -4.52 -3.66
C ASP A 43 -18.37 -5.43 -3.65
N PRO A 44 -18.98 -5.70 -2.48
CA PRO A 44 -20.12 -6.61 -2.39
C PRO A 44 -21.41 -6.03 -3.01
N GLU A 45 -21.51 -4.71 -3.25
CA GLU A 45 -22.67 -4.09 -3.90
C GLU A 45 -22.53 -3.99 -5.41
N SER A 46 -21.34 -3.66 -5.92
CA SER A 46 -21.13 -3.37 -7.34
C SER A 46 -20.39 -4.47 -8.12
N GLY A 47 -19.77 -5.43 -7.42
CA GLY A 47 -18.94 -6.47 -8.01
C GLY A 47 -17.67 -5.95 -8.71
N LYS A 48 -17.40 -4.65 -8.62
CA LYS A 48 -16.17 -4.04 -9.15
C LYS A 48 -15.05 -4.22 -8.15
N SER A 49 -13.87 -4.61 -8.65
CA SER A 49 -12.65 -4.57 -7.84
C SER A 49 -12.40 -3.12 -7.43
N ARG A 50 -12.31 -2.87 -6.13
CA ARG A 50 -11.68 -1.65 -5.63
C ARG A 50 -10.26 -2.03 -5.28
N GLU A 51 -9.32 -1.45 -6.00
CA GLU A 51 -7.91 -1.64 -5.76
C GLU A 51 -7.52 -0.68 -4.63
N LEU A 52 -6.99 -1.24 -3.54
CA LEU A 52 -6.23 -0.48 -2.56
C LEU A 52 -4.76 -0.70 -2.89
N ASP A 53 -4.10 0.37 -3.31
CA ASP A 53 -2.68 0.34 -3.65
C ASP A 53 -1.86 -0.05 -2.41
N ILE A 54 -2.20 0.48 -1.23
CA ILE A 54 -1.52 0.15 0.04
C ILE A 54 -2.49 0.06 1.21
N TYR A 55 -2.42 -1.07 1.93
CA TYR A 55 -2.92 -1.26 3.29
C TYR A 55 -1.75 -1.25 4.27
N ALA A 56 -1.86 -0.49 5.36
CA ALA A 56 -0.86 -0.54 6.43
C ALA A 56 -1.48 -0.45 7.82
N ILE A 57 -0.97 -1.27 8.74
CA ILE A 57 -1.39 -1.28 10.15
C ILE A 57 -0.16 -1.13 11.07
N GLY A 58 -0.26 -0.20 12.02
CA GLY A 58 0.75 0.00 13.06
C GLY A 58 0.25 -0.46 14.42
N ALA A 59 1.13 -0.50 15.42
CA ALA A 59 0.77 -0.72 16.83
C ALA A 59 1.44 0.35 17.70
N LEU A 60 0.64 1.25 18.26
CA LEU A 60 1.11 2.35 19.10
C LEU A 60 0.72 2.10 20.55
N LYS A 61 1.71 2.10 21.45
CA LYS A 61 1.44 1.95 22.89
C LYS A 61 0.63 3.13 23.39
N ALA A 62 -0.49 2.87 24.06
CA ALA A 62 -1.43 3.90 24.51
C ALA A 62 -1.61 3.96 26.03
N GLY A 63 -1.02 3.01 26.77
CA GLY A 63 -1.17 2.91 28.21
C GLY A 63 -0.10 2.03 28.86
N PRO A 64 -0.14 1.91 30.20
CA PRO A 64 0.88 1.19 30.97
C PRO A 64 0.74 -0.33 30.90
N GLU A 65 -0.45 -0.87 30.66
CA GLU A 65 -0.67 -2.32 30.65
C GLU A 65 -0.10 -2.93 29.38
N GLU A 66 0.38 -4.18 29.43
CA GLU A 66 0.96 -4.87 28.27
C GLU A 66 0.02 -4.89 27.05
N ARG A 67 -1.29 -4.82 27.25
CA ARG A 67 -2.30 -4.90 26.17
C ARG A 67 -2.76 -3.55 25.63
N ASP A 68 -2.28 -2.44 26.20
CA ASP A 68 -2.74 -1.11 25.83
C ASP A 68 -2.09 -0.63 24.54
N TYR A 69 -2.75 -0.89 23.41
CA TYR A 69 -2.33 -0.45 22.08
C TYR A 69 -3.47 0.15 21.28
N ILE A 70 -3.14 1.16 20.49
CA ILE A 70 -3.96 1.68 19.39
C ILE A 70 -3.35 1.16 18.09
N PHE A 71 -4.21 0.64 17.21
CA PHE A 71 -3.80 0.13 15.91
C PHE A 71 -4.23 1.10 14.81
N PRO A 72 -3.40 2.09 14.44
CA PRO A 72 -3.71 2.96 13.31
C PRO A 72 -3.70 2.15 12.01
N VAL A 73 -4.74 2.34 11.20
CA VAL A 73 -4.88 1.75 9.87
C VAL A 73 -4.79 2.88 8.85
N LEU A 74 -3.91 2.73 7.87
CA LEU A 74 -3.74 3.64 6.74
C LEU A 74 -4.16 2.91 5.47
N LEU A 75 -5.04 3.54 4.69
CA LEU A 75 -5.53 3.05 3.40
C LEU A 75 -5.13 4.06 2.34
N VAL A 76 -4.29 3.64 1.39
CA VAL A 76 -3.88 4.46 0.24
C VAL A 76 -4.53 3.86 -1.01
N PRO A 77 -5.41 4.62 -1.68
CA PRO A 77 -5.99 4.24 -2.96
C PRO A 77 -5.11 4.65 -4.15
#